data_AF-A0A2N5JLH2-F1
#
_entry.id   AF-A0A2N5JLH2-F1
#
_cell.length_a   1.000
_cell.length_b   1.000
_cell.length_c   1.000
_cell.angle_alpha   90.00
_cell.angle_beta   90.00
_cell.angle_gamma   90.00
#
_symmetry.space_group_name_H-M   'P 1'
#
loop_
_entity.id
_entity.type
_entity.pdbx_description
1 polymer ?
#
loop_
_entity_poly.entity_id
_entity_poly.type
_entity_poly.pdbx_seq_one_letter_code
_entity_poly.pdbx_strand_id
1 'polypeptide(L)'
;MYWYKLTPLDVLMFRDAKPFSPQERAWAGSVFPPNNHAIAGALRSSFGINGNITMKGVFLCCDENLYFPRPFNYVNQNRLTPIAWLDDNHPSQRMIWDQSKPVPLVIDHKQLTDQKNEDRGQDEKVYRQFLPSDVILKLLKNEALTEEDWLVDVDKEKKDKPWIVETRSHNTLQDGTRQVKDSDGYFVENAVRLLDGWGLAIAVDELTDKKLSQKVKPLIMRLGGEGHRVLLERWDVFDK
;
A
#
# COMPACT_ATOMS: atom_id res chain seq x y z
N MET A 1 2.96 6.83 21.05
CA MET A 1 3.61 7.17 19.75
C MET A 1 2.77 8.26 19.12
N TYR A 2 3.35 9.04 18.22
CA TYR A 2 2.74 10.25 17.66
C TYR A 2 2.44 10.03 16.18
N TRP A 3 1.18 10.17 15.78
CA TRP A 3 0.75 9.86 14.41
C TRP A 3 0.84 11.05 13.46
N TYR A 4 1.21 10.77 12.21
CA TYR A 4 1.27 11.73 11.14
C TYR A 4 0.64 11.17 9.87
N LYS A 5 -0.13 12.03 9.18
CA LYS A 5 -0.66 11.82 7.83
C LYS A 5 0.30 12.42 6.81
N LEU A 6 0.57 11.66 5.75
CA LEU A 6 1.44 12.00 4.64
C LEU A 6 0.58 12.06 3.38
N THR A 7 0.26 13.27 2.94
CA THR A 7 -0.57 13.51 1.75
C THR A 7 0.35 13.84 0.57
N PRO A 8 0.42 13.00 -0.48
CA PRO A 8 1.19 13.33 -1.67
C PRO A 8 0.70 14.62 -2.31
N LEU A 9 1.63 15.48 -2.70
CA LEU A 9 1.29 16.72 -3.42
C LEU A 9 1.04 16.47 -4.91
N ASP A 10 1.56 15.37 -5.45
CA ASP A 10 1.30 14.88 -6.81
C ASP A 10 1.48 13.35 -6.83
N VAL A 11 2.47 12.82 -7.55
CA VAL A 11 2.80 11.40 -7.61
C VAL A 11 3.97 11.07 -6.69
N LEU A 12 4.15 9.79 -6.39
CA LEU A 12 5.29 9.26 -5.65
C LEU A 12 6.02 8.23 -6.49
N MET A 13 7.33 8.11 -6.30
CA MET A 13 8.12 7.11 -7.01
C MET A 13 9.07 6.40 -6.04
N PHE A 14 8.93 5.08 -5.90
CA PHE A 14 9.80 4.27 -5.05
C PHE A 14 10.47 3.22 -5.90
N ARG A 15 11.63 3.58 -6.46
CA ARG A 15 12.35 2.73 -7.42
C ARG A 15 12.61 1.35 -6.84
N ASP A 16 12.37 0.32 -7.66
CA ASP A 16 12.82 -1.04 -7.38
C ASP A 16 14.36 -1.11 -7.31
N ALA A 17 14.91 -2.06 -6.55
CA ALA A 17 16.33 -2.23 -6.28
C ALA A 17 17.15 -2.73 -7.49
N LYS A 18 16.57 -2.69 -8.69
CA LYS A 18 17.22 -3.13 -9.91
C LYS A 18 18.24 -2.08 -10.37
N PRO A 19 19.50 -2.46 -10.66
CA PRO A 19 20.51 -1.51 -11.12
C PRO A 19 20.02 -0.80 -12.38
N PHE A 20 20.11 0.53 -12.36
CA PHE A 20 19.74 1.41 -13.45
C PHE A 20 21.01 2.03 -14.03
N SER A 21 21.45 1.51 -15.16
CA SER A 21 22.38 2.18 -16.05
C SER A 21 21.54 2.91 -17.10
N PRO A 22 21.73 4.23 -17.29
CA PRO A 22 21.00 5.00 -18.29
C PRO A 22 21.00 4.39 -19.70
N GLN A 23 22.04 3.61 -20.05
CA GLN A 23 22.14 2.92 -21.32
C GLN A 23 21.38 1.58 -21.43
N GLU A 24 21.06 0.89 -20.32
CA GLU A 24 20.49 -0.47 -20.42
C GLU A 24 18.95 -0.52 -20.30
N ARG A 25 18.30 0.42 -19.60
CA ARG A 25 16.83 0.46 -19.51
C ARG A 25 16.28 1.85 -19.26
N ALA A 26 15.28 2.25 -20.05
CA ALA A 26 14.53 3.49 -19.84
C ALA A 26 13.37 3.35 -18.84
N TRP A 27 13.09 2.16 -18.27
CA TRP A 27 11.88 1.91 -17.48
C TRP A 27 12.19 1.66 -16.00
N ALA A 28 11.63 2.46 -15.11
CA ALA A 28 11.72 2.28 -13.67
C ALA A 28 10.35 1.93 -13.06
N GLY A 29 10.25 0.76 -12.42
CA GLY A 29 9.08 0.35 -11.65
C GLY A 29 9.07 0.93 -10.23
N SER A 30 7.87 1.09 -9.65
CA SER A 30 7.68 1.59 -8.29
C SER A 30 7.16 0.49 -7.35
N VAL A 31 7.74 0.37 -6.16
CA VAL A 31 7.30 -0.53 -5.08
C VAL A 31 6.41 0.25 -4.11
N PHE A 32 5.15 -0.13 -3.98
CA PHE A 32 4.18 0.59 -3.16
C PHE A 32 3.24 -0.37 -2.39
N PRO A 33 2.90 -0.10 -1.12
CA PRO A 33 3.35 1.02 -0.26
C PRO A 33 4.88 1.04 0.00
N PRO A 34 5.47 2.21 0.34
CA PRO A 34 6.91 2.30 0.56
C PRO A 34 7.34 1.61 1.85
N ASN A 35 8.60 1.18 1.89
CA ASN A 35 9.18 0.62 3.11
C ASN A 35 9.48 1.71 4.17
N ASN A 36 9.61 1.29 5.43
CA ASN A 36 9.91 2.19 6.54
C ASN A 36 11.27 2.89 6.42
N HIS A 37 12.24 2.26 5.75
CA HIS A 37 13.54 2.87 5.52
C HIS A 37 13.45 4.10 4.60
N ALA A 38 12.58 4.09 3.60
CA ALA A 38 12.33 5.22 2.71
C ALA A 38 11.75 6.41 3.49
N ILE A 39 10.76 6.17 4.36
CA ILE A 39 10.21 7.20 5.24
C ILE A 39 11.27 7.72 6.21
N ALA A 40 12.00 6.84 6.89
CA ALA A 40 13.02 7.24 7.84
C ALA A 40 14.12 8.06 7.15
N GLY A 41 14.56 7.67 5.95
CA GLY A 41 15.51 8.44 5.14
C GLY A 41 14.97 9.81 4.72
N ALA A 42 13.69 9.88 4.33
CA ALA A 42 13.00 11.13 4.01
C ALA A 42 12.91 12.09 5.20
N LEU A 43 12.58 11.57 6.39
CA LEU A 43 12.53 12.35 7.64
C LEU A 43 13.90 12.90 8.02
N ARG A 44 14.94 12.07 7.93
CA ARG A 44 16.32 12.47 8.23
C ARG A 44 16.79 13.59 7.29
N SER A 45 16.62 13.39 5.99
CA SER A 45 17.09 14.35 4.97
C SER A 45 16.29 15.65 4.95
N SER A 46 14.97 15.59 5.14
CA SER A 46 14.11 16.79 5.06
C SER A 46 14.16 17.64 6.32
N PHE A 47 14.34 17.04 7.51
CA PHE A 47 14.21 17.75 8.78
C PHE A 47 15.48 17.73 9.66
N GLY A 48 16.55 17.07 9.22
CA GLY A 48 17.80 16.98 9.96
C GLY A 48 17.69 16.13 11.23
N ILE A 49 16.88 15.07 11.19
CA ILE A 49 16.66 14.21 12.35
C ILE A 49 17.85 13.26 12.52
N ASN A 50 18.80 13.63 13.38
CA ASN A 50 19.93 12.76 13.71
C ASN A 50 19.53 11.72 14.76
N GLY A 51 19.93 10.46 14.54
CA GLY A 51 19.74 9.35 15.49
C GLY A 51 18.80 8.22 15.03
N ASN A 52 18.48 7.36 15.99
CA ASN A 52 17.51 6.26 15.82
C ASN A 52 16.09 6.83 15.79
N ILE A 53 15.29 6.36 14.83
CA ILE A 53 13.87 6.70 14.69
C ILE A 53 13.13 5.40 14.93
N THR A 54 12.23 5.38 15.91
CA THR A 54 11.33 4.25 16.12
C THR A 54 9.99 4.61 15.52
N MET A 55 9.52 3.81 14.56
CA MET A 55 8.28 4.11 13.84
C MET A 55 7.40 2.88 13.64
N LYS A 56 6.10 3.12 13.51
CA LYS A 56 5.09 2.17 13.02
C LYS A 56 4.53 2.67 11.69
N GLY A 57 4.18 1.74 10.81
CA GLY A 57 3.77 2.04 9.44
C GLY A 57 4.64 1.26 8.44
N VAL A 58 4.59 1.60 7.15
CA VAL A 58 3.74 2.62 6.52
C VAL A 58 2.36 2.05 6.25
N PHE A 59 1.31 2.73 6.72
CA PHE A 59 -0.07 2.33 6.46
C PHE A 59 -0.70 3.23 5.41
N LEU A 60 -1.71 2.73 4.70
CA LEU A 60 -2.59 3.57 3.91
C LEU A 60 -3.63 4.19 4.85
N CYS A 61 -4.08 5.39 4.53
CA CYS A 61 -5.19 6.02 5.20
C CYS A 61 -6.12 6.66 4.17
N CYS A 62 -7.41 6.63 4.44
CA CYS A 62 -8.42 7.37 3.70
C CYS A 62 -9.31 8.06 4.72
N ASP A 63 -9.58 9.34 4.52
CA ASP A 63 -10.28 10.20 5.47
C ASP A 63 -9.61 10.15 6.86
N GLU A 64 -10.30 9.49 7.81
CA GLU A 64 -9.87 9.31 9.19
C GLU A 64 -9.58 7.85 9.58
N ASN A 65 -9.51 6.93 8.61
CA ASN A 65 -9.32 5.50 8.89
C ASN A 65 -7.98 4.99 8.36
N LEU A 66 -7.36 4.08 9.11
CA LEU A 66 -6.21 3.30 8.66
C LEU A 66 -6.69 2.09 7.85
N TYR A 67 -5.92 1.75 6.82
CA TYR A 67 -6.19 0.62 5.94
C TYR A 67 -5.00 -0.32 5.92
N PHE A 68 -5.30 -1.62 5.97
CA PHE A 68 -4.33 -2.71 6.04
C PHE A 68 -4.54 -3.69 4.88
N PRO A 69 -3.48 -4.32 4.37
CA PRO A 69 -3.63 -5.32 3.32
C PRO A 69 -4.54 -6.46 3.81
N ARG A 70 -5.46 -6.89 2.94
CA ARG A 70 -6.28 -8.08 3.18
C ARG A 70 -5.36 -9.27 3.50
N PRO A 71 -5.62 -10.04 4.57
CA PRO A 71 -4.78 -11.19 4.89
C PRO A 71 -4.73 -12.19 3.73
N PHE A 72 -3.55 -12.71 3.43
CA PHE A 72 -3.33 -13.60 2.28
C PHE A 72 -4.13 -14.90 2.30
N ASN A 73 -4.59 -15.31 3.49
CA ASN A 73 -5.46 -16.48 3.64
C ASN A 73 -6.93 -16.18 3.30
N TYR A 74 -7.23 -15.07 2.61
CA TYR A 74 -8.56 -14.77 2.08
C TYR A 74 -8.50 -14.55 0.57
N VAL A 75 -9.45 -15.17 -0.12
CA VAL A 75 -9.76 -14.90 -1.53
C VAL A 75 -11.16 -14.31 -1.56
N ASN A 76 -11.25 -13.05 -1.98
CA ASN A 76 -12.47 -12.25 -1.85
C ASN A 76 -12.89 -12.20 -0.36
N GLN A 77 -14.05 -12.77 -0.02
CA GLN A 77 -14.53 -12.92 1.35
C GLN A 77 -14.27 -14.31 1.97
N ASN A 78 -13.81 -15.27 1.17
CA ASN A 78 -13.70 -16.67 1.59
C ASN A 78 -12.35 -16.93 2.23
N ARG A 79 -12.36 -17.50 3.45
CA ARG A 79 -11.14 -17.88 4.15
C ARG A 79 -10.59 -19.17 3.56
N LEU A 80 -9.33 -19.12 3.16
CA LEU A 80 -8.54 -20.31 2.89
C LEU A 80 -8.10 -20.93 4.21
N THR A 81 -8.46 -22.19 4.40
CA THR A 81 -8.21 -22.97 5.60
C THR A 81 -7.23 -24.09 5.26
N PRO A 82 -6.21 -24.35 6.10
CA PRO A 82 -5.33 -25.51 5.93
C PRO A 82 -6.15 -26.80 5.88
N ILE A 83 -5.83 -27.71 4.96
CA ILE A 83 -6.56 -28.99 4.81
C ILE A 83 -6.61 -29.76 6.13
N ALA A 84 -5.52 -29.73 6.90
CA ALA A 84 -5.43 -30.39 8.20
C ALA A 84 -6.39 -29.85 9.28
N TRP A 85 -7.05 -28.71 9.05
CA TRP A 85 -8.03 -28.11 9.98
C TRP A 85 -9.48 -28.33 9.54
N LEU A 86 -9.71 -28.95 8.39
CA LEU A 86 -11.05 -29.25 7.88
C LEU A 86 -11.57 -30.55 8.48
N ASP A 87 -12.87 -30.77 8.41
CA ASP A 87 -13.48 -32.04 8.80
C ASP A 87 -12.91 -33.22 8.00
N ASP A 88 -12.84 -34.41 8.60
CA ASP A 88 -12.36 -35.65 7.96
C ASP A 88 -13.14 -36.03 6.70
N ASN A 89 -14.39 -35.56 6.60
CA ASN A 89 -15.26 -35.80 5.45
C ASN A 89 -15.08 -34.79 4.31
N HIS A 90 -14.24 -33.76 4.48
CA HIS A 90 -14.03 -32.75 3.44
C HIS A 90 -13.35 -33.36 2.20
N PRO A 91 -13.80 -33.09 0.96
CA PRO A 91 -13.23 -33.69 -0.26
C PRO A 91 -11.71 -33.52 -0.38
N SER A 92 -11.20 -32.37 0.04
CA SER A 92 -9.77 -32.05 0.04
C SER A 92 -8.92 -32.88 1.00
N GLN A 93 -9.50 -33.62 1.95
CA GLN A 93 -8.73 -34.53 2.84
C GLN A 93 -8.03 -35.64 2.07
N ARG A 94 -8.52 -35.99 0.87
CA ARG A 94 -7.93 -37.00 -0.01
C ARG A 94 -6.85 -36.44 -0.93
N MET A 95 -6.58 -35.14 -0.86
CA MET A 95 -5.56 -34.53 -1.69
C MET A 95 -4.18 -35.07 -1.31
N ILE A 96 -3.37 -35.42 -2.30
CA ILE A 96 -1.98 -35.80 -2.07
C ILE A 96 -1.14 -34.52 -2.18
N TRP A 97 -0.38 -34.20 -1.14
CA TRP A 97 0.59 -33.12 -1.17
C TRP A 97 1.90 -33.55 -0.51
N ASP A 98 2.98 -32.86 -0.87
CA ASP A 98 4.30 -33.07 -0.27
C ASP A 98 4.28 -32.57 1.18
N GLN A 99 4.36 -33.51 2.14
CA GLN A 99 4.35 -33.21 3.57
C GLN A 99 5.62 -32.50 4.07
N SER A 100 6.67 -32.39 3.24
CA SER A 100 7.84 -31.55 3.52
C SER A 100 7.61 -30.07 3.21
N LYS A 101 6.47 -29.71 2.61
CA LYS A 101 6.08 -28.35 2.24
C LYS A 101 4.94 -27.83 3.13
N PRO A 102 4.72 -26.50 3.18
CA PRO A 102 3.58 -25.93 3.88
C PRO A 102 2.25 -26.56 3.44
N VAL A 103 1.37 -26.82 4.41
CA VAL A 103 0.05 -27.43 4.16
C VAL A 103 -0.75 -26.56 3.20
N PRO A 104 -1.33 -27.13 2.13
CA PRO A 104 -2.16 -26.38 1.20
C PRO A 104 -3.36 -25.73 1.90
N LEU A 105 -3.67 -24.50 1.50
CA LEU A 105 -4.85 -23.77 1.95
C LEU A 105 -5.96 -23.94 0.91
N VAL A 106 -7.16 -24.32 1.35
CA VAL A 106 -8.32 -24.55 0.48
C VAL A 106 -9.55 -23.82 1.02
N ILE A 107 -10.51 -23.55 0.15
CA ILE A 107 -11.80 -22.98 0.56
C ILE A 107 -12.60 -24.08 1.26
N ASP A 108 -13.11 -23.80 2.45
CA ASP A 108 -14.06 -24.69 3.13
C ASP A 108 -15.42 -24.61 2.43
N HIS A 109 -15.94 -25.73 1.93
CA HIS A 109 -17.22 -25.75 1.23
C HIS A 109 -18.40 -25.26 2.09
N LYS A 110 -18.30 -25.31 3.42
CA LYS A 110 -19.30 -24.71 4.32
C LYS A 110 -19.35 -23.19 4.22
N GLN A 111 -18.28 -22.56 3.75
CA GLN A 111 -18.15 -21.12 3.57
C GLN A 111 -18.53 -20.65 2.16
N LEU A 112 -18.79 -21.59 1.22
CA LEU A 112 -19.33 -21.24 -0.08
C LEU A 112 -20.81 -20.87 0.10
N THR A 113 -21.07 -19.61 0.43
CA THR A 113 -22.39 -19.00 0.25
C THR A 113 -22.71 -19.02 -1.24
N ASP A 114 -23.70 -19.81 -1.66
CA ASP A 114 -24.35 -19.89 -2.97
C ASP A 114 -23.68 -19.15 -4.17
N GLN A 115 -22.41 -19.45 -4.47
CA GLN A 115 -21.74 -18.99 -5.70
C GLN A 115 -22.22 -19.75 -6.95
N LYS A 116 -23.24 -20.59 -6.83
CA LYS A 116 -23.95 -21.17 -7.97
C LYS A 116 -24.97 -20.15 -8.46
N ASN A 117 -24.53 -19.12 -9.20
CA ASN A 117 -25.27 -18.36 -10.23
C ASN A 117 -24.72 -16.93 -10.44
N GLU A 118 -23.41 -16.74 -10.64
CA GLU A 118 -22.87 -15.44 -11.12
C GLU A 118 -22.58 -15.45 -12.63
N ASP A 119 -23.27 -16.30 -13.39
CA ASP A 119 -23.38 -16.17 -14.85
C ASP A 119 -24.76 -15.59 -15.16
N ARG A 120 -24.88 -14.25 -15.08
CA ARG A 120 -25.82 -13.36 -15.82
C ARG A 120 -26.07 -12.03 -15.08
N GLY A 121 -25.23 -11.04 -15.37
CA GLY A 121 -25.69 -9.64 -15.48
C GLY A 121 -25.89 -8.81 -14.20
N GLN A 122 -25.26 -9.15 -13.08
CA GLN A 122 -25.13 -8.24 -11.94
C GLN A 122 -23.76 -7.55 -11.99
N ASP A 123 -23.73 -6.24 -11.69
CA ASP A 123 -22.51 -5.43 -11.64
C ASP A 123 -21.37 -6.19 -10.94
N GLU A 124 -20.21 -6.29 -11.58
CA GLU A 124 -19.06 -7.06 -11.06
C GLU A 124 -18.73 -6.60 -9.63
N LYS A 125 -18.92 -7.47 -8.65
CA LYS A 125 -18.56 -7.19 -7.24
C LYS A 125 -17.06 -6.98 -7.13
N VAL A 126 -16.67 -5.75 -6.79
CA VAL A 126 -15.26 -5.40 -6.59
C VAL A 126 -14.89 -5.55 -5.11
N TYR A 127 -14.00 -6.48 -4.81
CA TYR A 127 -13.52 -6.74 -3.44
C TYR A 127 -12.31 -5.88 -3.07
N ARG A 128 -12.29 -5.37 -1.84
CA ARG A 128 -11.17 -4.59 -1.28
C ARG A 128 -9.88 -5.39 -1.25
N GLN A 129 -8.77 -4.78 -1.68
CA GLN A 129 -7.43 -5.29 -1.41
C GLN A 129 -6.86 -4.80 -0.08
N PHE A 130 -7.34 -3.65 0.39
CA PHE A 130 -7.01 -3.07 1.68
C PHE A 130 -8.28 -2.90 2.50
N LEU A 131 -8.29 -3.47 3.70
CA LEU A 131 -9.43 -3.43 4.61
C LEU A 131 -9.28 -2.29 5.63
N PRO A 132 -10.37 -1.60 5.99
CA PRO A 132 -10.41 -0.67 7.10
C PRO A 132 -9.96 -1.29 8.42
N SER A 133 -9.39 -0.47 9.31
CA SER A 133 -8.84 -0.91 10.59
C SER A 133 -9.84 -1.58 11.53
N ASP A 134 -11.10 -1.15 11.48
CA ASP A 134 -12.21 -1.72 12.25
C ASP A 134 -12.59 -3.11 11.71
N VAL A 135 -12.61 -3.30 10.39
CA VAL A 135 -12.82 -4.63 9.76
C VAL A 135 -11.71 -5.60 10.15
N ILE A 136 -10.45 -5.14 10.14
CA ILE A 136 -9.31 -5.93 10.59
C ILE A 136 -9.43 -6.26 12.09
N LEU A 137 -9.90 -5.33 12.91
CA LEU A 137 -10.11 -5.57 14.33
C LEU A 137 -11.19 -6.64 14.57
N LYS A 138 -12.31 -6.58 13.83
CA LYS A 138 -13.34 -7.63 13.83
C LYS A 138 -12.73 -8.99 13.48
N LEU A 139 -11.92 -9.06 12.41
CA LEU A 139 -11.21 -10.27 12.00
C LEU A 139 -10.32 -10.84 13.11
N LEU A 140 -9.50 -9.99 13.74
CA LEU A 140 -8.58 -10.40 14.81
C LEU A 140 -9.32 -10.89 16.06
N LYS A 141 -10.53 -10.41 16.30
CA LYS A 141 -11.41 -10.84 17.40
C LYS A 141 -12.29 -12.04 17.06
N ASN A 142 -12.20 -12.57 15.83
CA ASN A 142 -13.10 -13.59 15.28
C ASN A 142 -14.59 -13.17 15.32
N GLU A 143 -14.86 -11.88 15.16
CA GLU A 143 -16.22 -11.38 14.98
C GLU A 143 -16.70 -11.67 13.55
N ALA A 144 -18.02 -11.82 13.38
CA ALA A 144 -18.60 -12.04 12.07
C ALA A 144 -18.48 -10.77 11.21
N LEU A 145 -18.07 -10.94 9.95
CA LEU A 145 -18.04 -9.88 8.94
C LEU A 145 -19.26 -9.96 8.03
N THR A 146 -19.73 -8.79 7.56
CA THR A 146 -20.78 -8.70 6.54
C THR A 146 -20.17 -8.64 5.14
N GLU A 147 -21.00 -8.76 4.10
CA GLU A 147 -20.52 -8.66 2.71
C GLU A 147 -19.95 -7.26 2.42
N GLU A 148 -20.56 -6.22 2.98
CA GLU A 148 -20.13 -4.83 2.85
C GLU A 148 -18.75 -4.56 3.48
N ASP A 149 -18.32 -5.36 4.46
CA ASP A 149 -16.98 -5.27 5.04
C ASP A 149 -15.89 -5.68 4.00
N TRP A 150 -16.26 -6.43 2.96
CA TRP A 150 -15.33 -6.92 1.93
C TRP A 150 -15.39 -6.16 0.60
N LEU A 151 -16.53 -5.54 0.28
CA LEU A 151 -16.76 -4.84 -0.99
C LEU A 151 -16.24 -3.40 -0.95
N VAL A 152 -15.77 -2.90 -2.09
CA VAL A 152 -15.30 -1.51 -2.21
C VAL A 152 -16.44 -0.53 -1.99
N ASP A 153 -16.21 0.48 -1.14
CA ASP A 153 -17.11 1.63 -1.02
C ASP A 153 -16.87 2.57 -2.22
N VAL A 154 -17.80 2.57 -3.19
CA VAL A 154 -17.65 3.31 -4.45
C VAL A 154 -17.55 4.82 -4.23
N ASP A 155 -18.22 5.34 -3.19
CA ASP A 155 -18.24 6.78 -2.91
C ASP A 155 -16.94 7.23 -2.24
N LYS A 156 -16.37 6.42 -1.36
CA LYS A 156 -15.16 6.77 -0.59
C LYS A 156 -13.87 6.23 -1.19
N GLU A 157 -13.83 4.93 -1.43
CA GLU A 157 -12.61 4.23 -1.82
C GLU A 157 -12.40 4.27 -3.33
N LYS A 158 -13.49 4.39 -4.10
CA LYS A 158 -13.57 4.46 -5.58
C LYS A 158 -13.09 3.19 -6.31
N LYS A 159 -12.03 2.53 -5.83
CA LYS A 159 -11.40 1.34 -6.43
C LYS A 159 -10.88 0.37 -5.36
N ASP A 160 -10.61 -0.86 -5.77
CA ASP A 160 -10.02 -1.92 -4.93
C ASP A 160 -8.60 -1.61 -4.47
N LYS A 161 -7.84 -0.90 -5.31
CA LYS A 161 -6.52 -0.35 -5.02
C LYS A 161 -6.58 1.16 -4.87
N PRO A 162 -5.99 1.72 -3.80
CA PRO A 162 -6.04 3.15 -3.54
C PRO A 162 -5.06 4.00 -4.36
N TRP A 163 -4.52 3.45 -5.45
CA TRP A 163 -3.64 4.17 -6.35
C TRP A 163 -3.74 3.67 -7.78
N ILE A 164 -3.29 4.51 -8.71
CA ILE A 164 -3.02 4.14 -10.09
C ILE A 164 -1.52 4.29 -10.39
N VAL A 165 -1.06 3.55 -11.39
CA VAL A 165 0.28 3.73 -11.95
C VAL A 165 0.18 4.74 -13.08
N GLU A 166 0.96 5.82 -12.99
CA GLU A 166 1.05 6.87 -14.00
C GLU A 166 2.42 6.82 -14.67
N THR A 167 2.43 6.61 -15.98
CA THR A 167 3.66 6.58 -16.78
C THR A 167 4.01 7.98 -17.25
N ARG A 168 5.20 8.47 -16.90
CA ARG A 168 5.74 9.78 -17.28
C ARG A 168 7.02 9.62 -18.09
N SER A 169 7.10 10.32 -19.22
CA SER A 169 8.29 10.32 -20.08
C SER A 169 9.06 11.62 -19.90
N HIS A 170 10.38 11.53 -19.78
CA HIS A 170 11.29 12.63 -19.52
C HIS A 170 12.39 12.67 -20.57
N ASN A 171 12.74 13.89 -20.99
CA ASN A 171 13.80 14.13 -21.95
C ASN A 171 14.90 15.00 -21.36
N THR A 172 16.15 14.61 -21.55
CA THR A 172 17.31 15.45 -21.24
C THR A 172 17.76 16.17 -22.52
N LEU A 173 17.65 17.49 -22.54
CA LEU A 173 18.11 18.31 -23.65
C LEU A 173 19.62 18.52 -23.59
N GLN A 174 20.26 18.64 -24.75
CA GLN A 174 21.66 19.00 -24.87
C GLN A 174 21.83 20.51 -24.67
N ASP A 175 22.74 20.91 -23.78
CA ASP A 175 22.98 22.31 -23.43
C ASP A 175 23.28 23.17 -24.67
N GLY A 176 22.68 24.36 -24.72
CA GLY A 176 22.82 25.28 -25.86
C GLY A 176 22.04 24.87 -27.11
N THR A 177 21.37 23.71 -27.11
CA THR A 177 20.53 23.24 -28.20
C THR A 177 19.09 23.03 -27.73
N ARG A 178 18.16 22.90 -28.68
CA ARG A 178 16.79 22.41 -28.41
C ARG A 178 16.64 20.94 -28.82
N GLN A 179 17.73 20.19 -28.84
CA GLN A 179 17.76 18.79 -29.24
C GLN A 179 17.92 17.88 -28.00
N VAL A 180 17.32 16.69 -28.07
CA VAL A 180 17.46 15.66 -27.03
C VAL A 180 18.86 15.03 -27.16
N LYS A 181 19.50 14.74 -26.03
CA LYS A 181 20.80 14.05 -26.04
C LYS A 181 20.68 12.66 -26.68
N ASP A 182 21.60 12.32 -27.57
CA ASP A 182 21.62 10.99 -28.22
C ASP A 182 21.84 9.84 -27.21
N SER A 183 22.66 10.07 -26.18
CA SER A 183 22.85 9.15 -25.06
C SER A 183 22.15 9.66 -23.81
N ASP A 184 21.39 8.80 -23.14
CA ASP A 184 20.71 9.08 -21.87
C ASP A 184 19.69 10.25 -21.93
N GLY A 185 19.24 10.56 -23.15
CA GLY A 185 18.29 11.64 -23.42
C GLY A 185 16.84 11.30 -23.14
N TYR A 186 16.48 10.04 -22.92
CA TYR A 186 15.10 9.58 -22.74
C TYR A 186 14.95 8.65 -21.53
N PHE A 187 13.99 8.93 -20.66
CA PHE A 187 13.69 8.15 -19.46
C PHE A 187 12.18 8.06 -19.21
N VAL A 188 11.69 6.89 -18.82
CA VAL A 188 10.29 6.63 -18.48
C VAL A 188 10.18 6.19 -17.01
N GLU A 189 9.36 6.92 -16.28
CA GLU A 189 9.02 6.68 -14.89
C GLU A 189 7.60 6.12 -14.78
N ASN A 190 7.43 5.04 -14.02
CA ASN A 190 6.10 4.59 -13.59
C ASN A 190 5.88 5.06 -12.15
N ALA A 191 5.26 6.21 -12.01
CA ALA A 191 4.95 6.81 -10.72
C ALA A 191 3.63 6.28 -10.16
N VAL A 192 3.44 6.45 -8.86
CA VAL A 192 2.23 6.07 -8.11
C VAL A 192 1.44 7.32 -7.81
N ARG A 193 0.20 7.39 -8.31
CA ARG A 193 -0.76 8.43 -7.95
C ARG A 193 -1.78 7.83 -6.98
N LEU A 194 -1.78 8.32 -5.74
CA LEU A 194 -2.87 8.01 -4.80
C LEU A 194 -4.18 8.61 -5.32
N LEU A 195 -5.29 7.89 -5.10
CA LEU A 195 -6.63 8.42 -5.37
C LEU A 195 -6.98 9.53 -4.36
N ASP A 196 -7.86 10.46 -4.73
CA ASP A 196 -8.24 11.55 -3.81
C ASP A 196 -8.79 11.00 -2.49
N GLY A 197 -8.47 11.66 -1.39
CA GLY A 197 -8.81 11.22 -0.02
C GLY A 197 -7.79 10.26 0.59
N TRP A 198 -7.01 9.56 -0.24
CA TRP A 198 -5.99 8.62 0.21
C TRP A 198 -4.66 9.30 0.52
N GLY A 199 -4.00 8.78 1.55
CA GLY A 199 -2.68 9.19 2.00
C GLY A 199 -1.93 8.02 2.63
N LEU A 200 -0.75 8.32 3.14
CA LEU A 200 0.03 7.40 3.97
C LEU A 200 -0.05 7.84 5.43
N ALA A 201 0.11 6.91 6.36
CA ALA A 201 0.12 7.18 7.79
C ALA A 201 1.30 6.48 8.47
N ILE A 202 1.95 7.21 9.37
CA ILE A 202 3.05 6.69 10.19
C ILE A 202 2.87 7.14 11.64
N ALA A 203 3.35 6.33 12.57
CA ALA A 203 3.53 6.74 13.96
C ALA A 203 5.02 6.82 14.26
N VAL A 204 5.45 7.88 14.95
CA VAL A 204 6.86 8.09 15.35
C VAL A 204 7.01 8.17 16.86
N ASP A 205 8.23 8.00 17.34
CA ASP A 205 8.58 8.20 18.74
C ASP A 205 8.53 9.68 19.18
N GLU A 206 8.51 9.90 20.49
CA GLU A 206 8.41 11.23 21.10
C GLU A 206 9.56 12.16 20.73
N LEU A 207 10.79 11.66 20.58
CA LEU A 207 11.95 12.48 20.20
C LEU A 207 11.80 13.00 18.77
N THR A 208 11.34 12.12 17.86
CA THR A 208 11.04 12.47 16.48
C THR A 208 9.90 13.48 16.40
N ASP A 209 8.80 13.28 17.14
CA ASP A 209 7.69 14.24 17.21
C ASP A 209 8.14 15.61 17.71
N LYS A 210 8.88 15.69 18.82
CA LYS A 210 9.39 16.97 19.34
C LYS A 210 10.19 17.74 18.30
N LYS A 211 11.03 17.04 17.51
CA LYS A 211 11.82 17.66 16.43
C LYS A 211 10.94 18.17 15.29
N LEU A 212 9.91 17.43 14.92
CA LEU A 212 8.96 17.84 13.88
C LEU A 212 8.09 19.02 14.34
N SER A 213 7.61 18.99 15.57
CA SER A 213 6.77 20.01 16.19
C SER A 213 7.46 21.38 16.34
N GLN A 214 8.80 21.40 16.38
CA GLN A 214 9.61 22.63 16.40
C GLN A 214 9.81 23.28 15.02
N LYS A 215 9.44 22.59 13.92
CA LYS A 215 9.62 23.11 12.56
C LYS A 215 8.46 24.04 12.18
N VAL A 216 8.74 24.97 11.27
CA VAL A 216 7.73 25.88 10.71
C VAL A 216 6.74 25.08 9.86
N LYS A 217 5.44 25.31 10.08
CA LYS A 217 4.35 24.69 9.32
C LYS A 217 4.06 25.49 8.03
N PRO A 218 3.61 24.84 6.94
CA PRO A 218 3.36 23.41 6.79
C PRO A 218 4.65 22.59 6.66
N LEU A 219 4.64 21.35 7.16
CA LEU A 219 5.79 20.46 7.01
C LEU A 219 5.73 19.78 5.64
N ILE A 220 6.73 20.06 4.80
CA ILE A 220 6.87 19.42 3.49
C ILE A 220 8.09 18.52 3.53
N MET A 221 7.90 17.26 3.16
CA MET A 221 8.95 16.24 3.14
C MET A 221 9.17 15.76 1.71
N ARG A 222 10.43 15.67 1.29
CA ARG A 222 10.76 14.97 0.03
C ARG A 222 10.64 13.47 0.28
N LEU A 223 9.80 12.80 -0.51
CA LEU A 223 9.56 11.38 -0.34
C LEU A 223 9.52 10.67 -1.70
N GLY A 224 10.36 9.64 -1.84
CA GLY A 224 10.55 8.93 -3.10
C GLY A 224 11.70 9.51 -3.94
N GLY A 225 11.80 9.06 -5.18
CA GLY A 225 12.75 9.53 -6.19
C GLY A 225 12.30 10.84 -6.85
N GLU A 226 13.15 11.35 -7.74
CA GLU A 226 12.85 12.45 -8.69
C GLU A 226 12.30 13.75 -8.06
N GLY A 227 12.49 13.94 -6.75
CA GLY A 227 12.14 15.18 -6.04
C GLY A 227 10.66 15.29 -5.63
N HIS A 228 9.89 14.20 -5.69
CA HIS A 228 8.49 14.14 -5.25
C HIS A 228 8.34 14.49 -3.76
N ARG A 229 7.16 15.02 -3.39
CA ARG A 229 6.92 15.61 -2.07
C ARG A 229 5.59 15.19 -1.48
N VAL A 230 5.57 15.10 -0.16
CA VAL A 230 4.37 14.92 0.65
C VAL A 230 4.23 16.09 1.63
N LEU A 231 2.98 16.47 1.89
CA LEU A 231 2.60 17.24 3.07
C LEU A 231 2.56 16.31 4.27
N LEU A 232 3.19 16.71 5.38
CA LEU A 232 3.23 15.97 6.62
C LEU A 232 2.40 16.71 7.67
N GLU A 233 1.33 16.07 8.16
CA GLU A 233 0.37 16.66 9.08
C GLU A 233 0.28 15.82 10.34
N ARG A 234 0.28 16.49 11.50
CA ARG A 234 0.10 15.81 12.78
C ARG A 234 -1.34 15.29 12.87
N TRP A 235 -1.51 14.05 13.32
CA TRP A 235 -2.80 13.37 13.34
C TRP A 235 -3.13 12.80 14.72
N ASP A 236 -3.66 13.65 15.60
CA ASP A 236 -3.79 13.37 17.04
C ASP A 236 -4.82 12.28 17.38
N VAL A 237 -5.72 11.96 16.44
CA VAL A 237 -6.83 11.01 16.64
C VAL A 237 -6.34 9.61 17.06
N PHE A 238 -5.14 9.21 16.63
CA PHE A 238 -4.59 7.87 16.83
C PHE A 238 -3.56 7.76 17.96
N ASP A 239 -3.34 8.81 18.75
CA ASP A 239 -2.27 8.85 19.77
C ASP A 239 -2.49 7.98 21.02
N LYS A 240 -3.61 7.25 21.07
CA LYS A 240 -4.02 6.41 22.20
C LYS A 240 -3.03 5.28 22.49
#